data_AF-A0A7J9WWU2-F1
#
_entry.id   AF-A0A7J9WWU2-F1
#
_cell.length_a   1.000
_cell.length_b   1.000
_cell.length_c   1.000
_cell.angle_alpha   90.00
_cell.angle_beta   90.00
_cell.angle_gamma   90.00
#
_symmetry.space_group_name_H-M   'P 1'
#
loop_
_entity.id
_entity.type
_entity.pdbx_description
1 polymer ?
#
loop_
_entity_poly.entity_id
_entity_poly.type
_entity_poly.pdbx_seq_one_letter_code
_entity_poly.pdbx_strand_id
1 'polypeptide(L)'
;MRVPGPHAETADRVVSELGSDPQRGLDGAEARARLQSQGPNELRGAPQVPGWRKFLGQFADPLVVLLLAAVVVSLAVWTANVVTAPSTAPYMKSRTYSGERFFQVVRVRRSRCAPT
;
A
#
# COMPACT_ATOMS: atom_id res chain seq x y z
N MET A 1 -19.74 -30.98 25.96
CA MET A 1 -19.82 -30.36 27.31
C MET A 1 -18.76 -29.25 27.34
N ARG A 2 -19.15 -27.98 27.45
CA ARG A 2 -18.19 -26.85 27.50
C ARG A 2 -17.77 -26.69 28.95
N VAL A 3 -16.51 -26.95 29.28
CA VAL A 3 -15.98 -26.64 30.61
C VAL A 3 -16.07 -25.11 30.76
N PRO A 4 -16.71 -24.57 31.82
CA PRO A 4 -16.74 -23.13 32.06
C PRO A 4 -15.29 -22.61 32.13
N GLY A 5 -15.05 -21.47 31.49
CA GLY A 5 -13.72 -20.87 31.53
C GLY A 5 -13.40 -20.39 32.95
N PRO A 6 -12.11 -20.26 33.31
CA PRO A 6 -11.70 -19.86 34.65
C PRO A 6 -12.28 -18.50 35.11
N HIS A 7 -12.74 -17.66 34.17
CA HIS A 7 -13.44 -16.39 34.45
C HIS A 7 -14.87 -16.56 35.01
N ALA A 8 -15.44 -17.76 34.93
CA ALA A 8 -16.78 -18.09 35.42
C ALA A 8 -16.75 -18.99 36.68
N GLU A 9 -15.56 -19.31 37.19
CA GLU A 9 -15.34 -20.15 38.37
C GLU A 9 -14.94 -19.31 39.60
N THR A 10 -15.05 -19.89 40.79
CA THR A 10 -14.57 -19.24 42.02
C THR A 10 -13.06 -19.29 42.11
N ALA A 11 -12.45 -18.28 42.75
CA ALA A 11 -11.01 -18.20 42.92
C ALA A 11 -10.43 -19.45 43.60
N ASP A 12 -11.09 -19.94 44.67
CA ASP A 12 -10.64 -21.14 45.40
C ASP A 12 -10.62 -22.40 44.51
N ARG A 13 -11.59 -22.54 43.59
CA ARG A 13 -11.59 -23.66 42.65
C ARG A 13 -10.47 -23.57 41.64
N VAL A 14 -10.28 -22.40 41.04
CA VAL A 14 -9.20 -22.18 40.07
C VAL A 14 -7.83 -22.40 40.73
N VAL A 15 -7.64 -21.92 41.95
CA VAL A 15 -6.39 -22.10 42.72
C VAL A 15 -6.13 -23.57 43.04
N SER A 16 -7.16 -24.31 43.46
CA SER A 16 -7.08 -25.75 43.72
C SER A 16 -6.77 -26.55 42.45
N GLU A 17 -7.46 -26.26 41.35
CA GLU A 17 -7.23 -26.90 40.04
C GLU A 17 -5.82 -26.64 39.49
N LEU A 18 -5.28 -25.43 39.70
CA LEU A 18 -3.92 -25.06 39.33
C LEU A 18 -2.86 -25.56 40.34
N GLY A 19 -3.27 -26.15 41.46
CA GLY A 19 -2.38 -26.63 42.52
C GLY A 19 -1.49 -25.53 43.10
N SER A 20 -2.03 -24.32 43.26
CA SER A 20 -1.32 -23.18 43.85
C SER A 20 -1.84 -22.88 45.26
N ASP A 21 -1.06 -22.18 46.08
CA ASP A 21 -1.53 -21.64 47.35
C ASP A 21 -1.95 -20.15 47.18
N PRO A 22 -3.11 -19.72 47.70
CA PRO A 22 -3.58 -18.34 47.54
C PRO A 22 -2.82 -17.32 48.40
N GLN A 23 -2.16 -17.73 49.49
CA GLN A 23 -1.36 -16.86 50.36
C GLN A 23 0.14 -16.93 50.06
N ARG A 24 0.65 -18.10 49.69
CA ARG A 24 2.09 -18.38 49.53
C ARG A 24 2.51 -18.54 48.07
N GLY A 25 1.57 -18.71 47.15
CA GLY A 25 1.84 -18.94 45.72
C GLY A 25 2.33 -20.37 45.44
N LEU A 26 3.08 -20.54 44.35
CA LEU A 26 3.71 -21.80 43.99
C LEU A 26 5.01 -22.01 44.75
N ASP A 27 5.32 -23.27 45.08
CA ASP A 27 6.64 -23.63 45.57
C ASP A 27 7.72 -23.41 44.50
N GLY A 28 8.94 -23.08 44.93
CA GLY A 28 10.05 -22.79 44.02
C GLY A 28 10.47 -23.99 43.15
N ALA A 29 10.34 -25.22 43.66
CA ALA A 29 10.63 -26.41 42.87
C ALA A 29 9.54 -26.65 41.81
N GLU A 30 8.28 -26.49 42.20
CA GLU A 30 7.13 -26.62 41.31
C GLU A 30 7.13 -25.55 40.21
N ALA A 31 7.43 -24.30 40.55
CA ALA A 31 7.56 -23.22 39.58
C ALA A 31 8.65 -23.50 38.54
N ARG A 32 9.80 -24.06 38.96
CA ARG A 32 10.88 -24.46 38.03
C ARG A 32 10.47 -25.64 37.15
N ALA A 33 9.78 -26.63 37.70
CA ALA A 33 9.28 -27.77 36.93
C ALA A 33 8.26 -27.31 35.87
N ARG A 34 7.37 -26.37 36.22
CA ARG A 34 6.44 -25.75 35.27
C ARG A 34 7.15 -24.94 34.20
N LEU A 35 8.19 -24.17 34.55
CA LEU A 35 8.96 -23.42 33.57
C LEU A 35 9.68 -24.33 32.57
N GLN A 36 10.20 -25.48 33.02
CA GLN A 36 10.85 -26.46 32.14
C GLN A 36 9.86 -27.17 31.21
N SER A 37 8.64 -27.45 31.68
CA SER A 37 7.63 -28.19 30.93
C SER A 37 6.78 -27.30 30.00
N GLN A 38 6.40 -26.11 30.45
CA GLN A 38 5.54 -25.18 29.72
C GLN A 38 6.33 -24.14 28.92
N GLY A 39 7.62 -23.97 29.26
CA GLY A 39 8.46 -22.94 28.68
C GLY A 39 8.21 -21.55 29.27
N PRO A 40 9.02 -20.56 28.87
CA PRO A 40 8.82 -19.18 29.30
C PRO A 40 7.48 -18.65 28.77
N ASN A 41 6.76 -17.88 29.60
CA ASN A 41 5.54 -17.18 29.22
C ASN A 41 5.86 -15.95 28.36
N GLU A 42 6.49 -16.19 27.21
CA GLU A 42 6.87 -15.18 26.25
C GLU A 42 6.20 -15.46 24.91
N LEU A 43 5.51 -14.44 24.39
CA LEU A 43 4.95 -14.48 23.06
C LEU A 43 6.11 -14.55 22.07
N ARG A 44 6.20 -15.66 21.32
CA ARG A 44 7.17 -15.78 20.24
C ARG A 44 6.96 -14.65 19.25
N GLY A 45 7.94 -13.75 19.15
CA GLY A 45 7.91 -12.67 18.18
C GLY A 45 7.74 -13.22 16.77
N ALA A 46 6.77 -12.70 16.03
CA ALA A 46 6.65 -13.03 14.61
C ALA A 46 7.96 -12.65 13.91
N PRO A 47 8.48 -13.49 13.00
CA PRO A 47 9.70 -13.18 12.27
C PRO A 47 9.54 -11.82 11.59
N GLN A 48 10.44 -10.90 11.91
CA GLN A 48 10.47 -9.56 11.35
C GLN A 48 10.67 -9.67 9.83
N VAL A 49 9.66 -9.32 9.05
CA VAL A 49 9.82 -9.22 7.59
C VAL A 49 10.77 -8.05 7.33
N PRO A 50 11.92 -8.27 6.66
CA PRO A 50 12.91 -7.22 6.45
C PRO A 50 12.32 -6.10 5.59
N GLY A 51 12.70 -4.85 5.87
CA GLY A 51 12.11 -3.66 5.27
C GLY A 51 12.16 -3.63 3.74
N TRP A 52 13.22 -4.18 3.13
CA TRP A 52 13.35 -4.28 1.67
C TRP A 52 12.27 -5.18 1.05
N ARG A 53 11.83 -6.24 1.74
CA ARG A 53 10.72 -7.10 1.27
C ARG A 53 9.39 -6.38 1.33
N LYS A 54 9.19 -5.52 2.33
CA LYS A 54 8.00 -4.66 2.42
C LYS A 54 7.98 -3.62 1.31
N PHE A 55 9.13 -3.01 1.01
CA PHE A 55 9.29 -2.06 -0.09
C PHE A 55 9.02 -2.71 -1.46
N LEU A 56 9.60 -3.88 -1.74
CA LEU A 56 9.33 -4.63 -2.98
C LEU A 56 7.86 -5.05 -3.10
N GLY A 57 7.19 -5.33 -1.97
CA GLY A 57 5.75 -5.62 -1.95
C GLY A 57 4.89 -4.47 -2.49
N GLN A 58 5.35 -3.21 -2.39
CA GLN A 58 4.62 -2.06 -2.93
C GLN A 58 4.63 -2.03 -4.47
N PHE A 59 5.66 -2.61 -5.11
CA PHE A 59 5.74 -2.71 -6.57
C PHE A 59 4.88 -3.85 -7.14
N ALA A 60 4.32 -4.72 -6.29
CA ALA A 60 3.40 -5.77 -6.70
C ALA A 60 1.94 -5.27 -6.86
N ASP A 61 1.68 -3.99 -6.57
CA ASP A 61 0.36 -3.39 -6.79
C ASP A 61 0.07 -3.30 -8.31
N PRO A 62 -1.09 -3.80 -8.79
CA PRO A 62 -1.48 -3.72 -10.20
C PRO A 62 -1.37 -2.31 -10.81
N LEU A 63 -1.63 -1.26 -10.03
CA LEU A 63 -1.52 0.13 -10.48
C LEU A 63 -0.06 0.52 -10.73
N VAL A 64 0.85 0.13 -9.83
CA VAL A 64 2.29 0.42 -9.97
C VAL A 64 2.86 -0.32 -11.18
N VAL A 65 2.48 -1.59 -11.37
CA VAL A 65 2.86 -2.38 -12.54
C VAL A 65 2.38 -1.71 -13.83
N LEU A 66 1.15 -1.21 -13.85
CA LEU A 66 0.62 -0.47 -15.00
C LEU A 66 1.42 0.81 -15.28
N LEU A 67 1.80 1.57 -14.25
CA LEU A 67 2.63 2.76 -14.38
C LEU A 67 4.01 2.44 -14.94
N LEU A 68 4.65 1.39 -14.42
CA LEU A 68 5.95 0.92 -14.92
C LEU A 68 5.85 0.49 -16.39
N ALA A 69 4.78 -0.20 -16.78
CA ALA A 69 4.54 -0.55 -18.17
C ALA A 69 4.41 0.70 -19.06
N ALA A 70 3.71 1.74 -18.61
CA ALA A 70 3.61 3.00 -19.35
C ALA A 70 4.97 3.69 -19.53
N VAL A 71 5.81 3.70 -18.48
CA VAL A 71 7.18 4.22 -18.55
C VAL A 71 8.02 3.44 -19.57
N VAL A 72 7.95 2.11 -19.53
CA VAL A 72 8.67 1.23 -20.48
C VAL A 72 8.24 1.51 -21.92
N VAL A 73 6.93 1.60 -22.19
CA VAL A 73 6.42 1.92 -23.53
C VAL A 73 6.87 3.33 -23.96
N SER A 74 6.80 4.32 -23.08
CA SER A 74 7.25 5.69 -23.37
C SER A 74 8.73 5.74 -23.75
N LEU A 75 9.59 5.05 -22.99
CA LEU A 75 11.02 4.95 -23.30
C LEU A 75 11.28 4.16 -24.58
N ALA A 76 10.54 3.10 -24.86
CA ALA A 76 10.66 2.33 -26.10
C ALA A 76 10.32 3.19 -27.32
N VAL A 77 9.25 3.98 -27.27
CA VAL A 77 8.89 4.92 -28.35
C VAL A 77 9.94 6.01 -28.52
N TRP A 78 10.40 6.60 -27.40
CA TRP A 78 11.43 7.64 -27.44
C TRP A 78 12.74 7.14 -28.06
N THR A 79 13.23 5.98 -27.61
CA THR A 79 14.45 5.36 -28.14
C THR A 79 14.29 4.99 -29.61
N ALA A 80 13.14 4.44 -30.01
CA ALA A 80 12.87 4.13 -31.41
C ALA A 80 12.91 5.39 -32.29
N ASN A 81 12.27 6.48 -31.87
CA ASN A 81 12.29 7.76 -32.61
C ASN A 81 13.71 8.35 -32.70
N VAL A 82 14.47 8.30 -31.60
CA VAL A 82 15.86 8.78 -31.56
C VAL A 82 16.77 7.97 -32.49
N VAL A 83 16.59 6.65 -32.55
CA VAL A 83 17.42 5.76 -33.39
C VAL A 83 17.03 5.82 -34.87
N THR A 84 15.74 5.98 -35.17
CA THR A 84 15.21 5.87 -36.55
C THR A 84 15.08 7.21 -37.29
N ALA A 85 15.23 8.35 -36.62
CA ALA A 85 15.23 9.65 -37.28
C ALA A 85 16.61 9.92 -37.92
N PRO A 86 16.79 9.82 -39.26
CA PRO A 86 17.92 10.45 -39.90
C PRO A 86 17.83 11.96 -39.63
N SER A 87 18.97 12.56 -39.31
CA SER A 87 19.14 13.97 -38.91
C SER A 87 18.71 15.02 -39.95
N THR A 88 17.99 14.62 -41.01
CA THR A 88 17.61 15.46 -42.16
C THR A 88 16.11 15.59 -42.39
N ALA A 89 15.23 15.13 -41.49
CA ALA A 89 13.81 15.47 -41.57
C ALA A 89 13.59 16.91 -41.03
N PRO A 90 13.16 17.89 -41.85
CA PRO A 90 12.87 19.22 -41.37
C PRO A 90 11.59 19.14 -40.54
N TYR A 91 11.74 19.00 -39.23
CA TYR A 91 10.66 19.10 -38.23
C TYR A 91 10.15 20.54 -38.09
N MET A 92 10.10 21.29 -39.19
CA MET A 92 9.53 22.63 -39.23
C MET A 92 8.07 22.52 -39.67
N LYS A 93 7.21 22.19 -38.72
CA LYS A 93 5.80 22.57 -38.80
C LYS A 93 5.37 23.12 -37.45
N SER A 94 5.80 24.36 -37.21
CA SER A 94 5.18 25.25 -36.24
C SER A 94 3.71 25.43 -36.62
N ARG A 95 2.85 24.50 -36.18
CA ARG A 95 1.46 24.84 -35.93
C ARG A 95 1.45 25.64 -34.64
N THR A 96 1.67 26.94 -34.81
CA THR A 96 1.29 27.96 -33.85
C THR A 96 -0.11 27.64 -33.36
N TYR A 97 -0.24 27.29 -32.08
CA TYR A 97 -1.51 27.27 -31.36
C TYR A 97 -2.00 28.73 -31.30
N SER A 98 -2.61 29.19 -32.40
CA SER A 98 -3.21 30.52 -32.51
C SER A 98 -4.58 30.47 -31.86
N GLY A 99 -4.66 30.87 -30.59
CA GLY A 99 -5.86 30.94 -29.75
C GLY A 99 -6.90 31.97 -30.19
N GLU A 100 -7.17 32.13 -31.50
CA GLU A 100 -8.11 33.13 -32.03
C GLU A 100 -9.36 32.53 -32.70
N ARG A 101 -9.44 31.21 -32.88
CA ARG A 101 -10.58 30.57 -33.57
C ARG A 101 -11.76 30.16 -32.67
N PHE A 102 -11.73 30.46 -31.38
CA PHE A 102 -12.86 30.18 -30.48
C PHE A 102 -13.93 31.28 -30.45
N PHE A 103 -13.63 32.52 -30.90
CA PHE A 103 -14.54 33.66 -30.78
C PHE A 103 -15.33 34.03 -32.05
N GLN A 104 -15.29 33.22 -33.11
CA GLN A 104 -16.04 33.50 -34.34
C GLN A 104 -17.50 33.00 -34.36
N VAL A 105 -17.97 32.32 -33.33
CA VAL A 105 -19.37 31.83 -33.26
C VAL A 105 -20.34 32.89 -32.69
N VAL A 106 -19.85 33.99 -32.10
CA VAL A 106 -20.68 35.05 -31.51
C VAL A 106 -20.41 36.42 -32.15
N ARG A 107 -20.54 36.53 -33.48
CA ARG A 107 -20.69 37.85 -34.12
C ARG A 107 -21.99 37.89 -34.92
N VAL A 108 -23.06 38.12 -34.16
CA VAL A 108 -24.39 38.52 -34.60
C VAL A 108 -24.29 39.59 -35.69
N ARG A 109 -25.03 39.40 -36.79
CA ARG A 109 -25.29 40.40 -37.82
C ARG A 109 -25.71 41.73 -37.17
N ARG A 110 -24.87 42.76 -37.30
CA ARG A 110 -25.32 44.17 -37.27
C ARG A 110 -24.78 44.84 -38.53
N SER A 111 -25.60 44.95 -39.58
CA SER A 111 -26.56 46.03 -39.84
C SER A 111 -25.95 46.98 -40.87
N ARG A 112 -26.44 46.89 -42.12
CA ARG A 112 -26.23 47.90 -43.15
C ARG A 112 -27.03 49.14 -42.77
N CYS A 113 -26.37 50.28 -42.63
CA CYS A 113 -26.96 51.60 -42.87
C CYS A 113 -25.88 52.47 -43.51
N ALA A 114 -26.14 52.94 -44.73
CA ALA A 114 -25.37 53.99 -45.39
C ALA A 114 -26.19 55.30 -45.27
N PRO A 115 -25.56 56.47 -45.06
CA PRO A 115 -26.25 57.75 -45.18
C PRO A 115 -26.21 58.25 -46.62
N THR A 116 -27.34 58.75 -47.11
CA THR A 116 -27.46 59.68 -48.25
C THR A 116 -27.85 61.03 -47.70
#